data_AF-A0A429DHQ7-F1
#
_entry.id   AF-A0A429DHQ7-F1
#
_cell.length_a   1.000
_cell.length_b   1.000
_cell.length_c   1.000
_cell.angle_alpha   90.00
_cell.angle_beta   90.00
_cell.angle_gamma   90.00
#
_symmetry.space_group_name_H-M   'P 1'
#
loop_
_entity.id
_entity.type
_entity.pdbx_description
1 polymer ?
#
loop_
_entity_poly.entity_id
_entity_poly.type
_entity_poly.pdbx_seq_one_letter_code
_entity_poly.pdbx_strand_id
1 'polypeptide(L)'
;MRRLLKSPLLWTLLSSVVVLVGVTAWLLTDRATSRGDALKTGALAGGAIAALYGLWLNDRRRRTEEDRHEIERSRISDERFAKSIELLGNEADQVRVGAMHSLAGLARTRPEYRQTVLDVLCAYLRRPFDHPKFPSKTRWNKETEAAAERERLVRRAAERLIRDILPHAGTTGPTLSLNLSDARLDKLGLLGRRVGWLGADRCEVASYLDLTDAQISGKFSLKDVTIHGTLDLTRASFERKVSLDHLVVGKPVDFSVATFAEPPSLEGAKFPSGSTLPGS
;
A
#
# COMPACT_ATOMS: atom_id res chain seq x y z
N MET A 1 -11.79 20.23 -31.53
CA MET A 1 -11.43 20.15 -32.97
C MET A 1 -9.92 20.33 -33.26
N ARG A 2 -9.21 21.31 -32.67
CA ARG A 2 -7.78 21.59 -32.99
C ARG A 2 -6.72 20.52 -32.62
N ARG A 3 -7.03 19.53 -31.77
CA ARG A 3 -6.08 18.45 -31.41
C ARG A 3 -6.09 17.25 -32.37
N LEU A 4 -7.16 17.05 -33.15
CA LEU A 4 -7.25 15.94 -34.12
C LEU A 4 -6.30 16.16 -35.32
N LEU A 5 -6.13 17.40 -35.77
CA LEU A 5 -5.25 17.77 -36.90
C LEU A 5 -3.74 17.62 -36.65
N LYS A 6 -3.31 17.36 -35.40
CA LYS A 6 -1.88 17.21 -35.04
C LYS A 6 -1.45 15.74 -34.89
N SER A 7 -2.33 14.78 -35.16
CA SER A 7 -1.94 13.36 -35.11
C SER A 7 -1.11 13.02 -36.36
N PRO A 8 0.16 12.58 -36.21
CA PRO A 8 1.02 12.24 -37.35
C PRO A 8 0.44 11.09 -38.19
N LEU A 9 -0.35 10.20 -37.58
CA LEU A 9 -1.04 9.11 -38.27
C LEU A 9 -2.20 9.58 -39.14
N LEU A 10 -2.84 10.70 -38.79
CA LEU A 10 -3.90 11.29 -39.59
C LEU A 10 -3.33 11.89 -40.87
N TRP A 11 -2.13 12.47 -40.79
CA TRP A 11 -1.39 12.99 -41.94
C TRP A 11 -0.89 11.89 -42.88
N THR A 12 -0.41 10.75 -42.36
CA THR A 12 -0.01 9.62 -43.22
C THR A 12 -1.19 8.95 -43.89
N LEU A 13 -2.35 8.87 -43.21
CA LEU A 13 -3.61 8.42 -43.82
C LEU A 13 -4.08 9.38 -44.93
N LEU A 14 -4.04 10.69 -44.68
CA LEU A 14 -4.41 11.69 -45.68
C LEU A 14 -3.46 11.66 -46.88
N SER A 15 -2.16 11.53 -46.66
CA SER A 15 -1.18 11.44 -47.75
C SER A 15 -1.36 10.14 -48.55
N SER A 16 -1.66 9.02 -47.89
CA SER A 16 -1.99 7.75 -48.54
C SER A 16 -3.22 7.87 -49.45
N VAL A 17 -4.27 8.55 -48.99
CA VAL A 17 -5.48 8.82 -49.79
C VAL A 17 -5.16 9.70 -50.99
N VAL A 18 -4.39 10.77 -50.80
CA VAL A 18 -4.00 11.68 -51.89
C VAL A 18 -3.16 10.97 -52.94
N VAL A 19 -2.18 10.16 -52.53
CA VAL A 19 -1.37 9.34 -53.44
C VAL A 19 -2.24 8.32 -54.16
N LEU A 20 -3.18 7.67 -53.46
CA LEU A 20 -4.09 6.72 -54.09
C LEU A 20 -4.94 7.39 -55.16
N VAL A 21 -5.61 8.49 -54.84
CA VAL A 21 -6.44 9.25 -55.80
C VAL A 21 -5.59 9.71 -56.99
N GLY A 22 -4.37 10.19 -56.76
CA GLY A 22 -3.43 10.58 -57.82
C GLY A 22 -3.05 9.42 -58.74
N VAL A 23 -2.70 8.26 -58.20
CA VAL A 23 -2.35 7.05 -58.97
C VAL A 23 -3.56 6.53 -59.74
N THR A 24 -4.75 6.54 -59.13
CA THR A 24 -5.99 6.08 -59.79
C THR A 24 -6.38 7.01 -60.94
N ALA A 25 -6.26 8.33 -60.76
CA ALA A 25 -6.51 9.32 -61.80
C ALA A 25 -5.50 9.18 -62.97
N TRP A 26 -4.22 8.97 -62.65
CA TRP A 26 -3.19 8.75 -63.66
C TRP A 26 -3.44 7.49 -64.49
N LEU A 27 -3.76 6.36 -63.84
CA LEU A 27 -4.11 5.10 -64.50
C LEU A 27 -5.36 5.19 -65.39
N LEU A 28 -6.35 6.02 -65.02
CA LEU A 28 -7.54 6.25 -65.84
C LEU A 28 -7.25 7.09 -67.10
N THR A 29 -6.13 7.81 -67.12
CA THR A 29 -5.71 8.64 -68.26
C THR A 29 -4.83 7.85 -69.25
N ASP A 30 -4.33 6.68 -68.84
CA ASP A 30 -3.51 5.80 -69.67
C ASP A 30 -4.37 4.90 -70.57
N ARG A 31 -4.07 4.85 -71.87
CA ARG A 31 -4.88 4.13 -72.87
C ARG A 31 -4.59 2.63 -72.93
N ALA A 32 -3.54 2.16 -72.23
CA ALA A 32 -3.13 0.76 -72.21
C ALA A 32 -3.82 -0.07 -71.10
N THR A 33 -4.48 0.57 -70.13
CA THR A 33 -5.08 -0.11 -68.97
C THR A 33 -6.59 -0.30 -69.14
N SER A 34 -7.09 -1.52 -68.94
CA SER A 34 -8.54 -1.77 -68.98
C SER A 34 -9.22 -1.03 -67.81
N ARG A 35 -10.31 -0.30 -68.09
CA ARG A 35 -11.06 0.46 -67.06
C ARG A 35 -11.49 -0.41 -65.87
N GLY A 36 -11.64 -1.72 -66.08
CA GLY A 36 -12.01 -2.68 -65.04
C GLY A 36 -10.90 -2.94 -64.01
N ASP A 37 -9.63 -2.94 -64.41
CA ASP A 37 -8.52 -3.23 -63.49
C ASP A 37 -8.13 -2.03 -62.64
N ALA A 38 -8.26 -0.82 -63.20
CA ALA A 38 -8.12 0.43 -62.45
C ALA A 38 -9.23 0.56 -61.38
N LEU A 39 -10.46 0.15 -61.68
CA LEU A 39 -11.58 0.19 -60.73
C LEU A 39 -11.38 -0.81 -59.59
N LYS A 40 -10.91 -2.03 -59.88
CA LYS A 40 -10.65 -3.07 -58.87
C LYS A 40 -9.54 -2.66 -57.90
N THR A 41 -8.43 -2.13 -58.41
CA THR A 41 -7.30 -1.69 -57.57
C THR A 41 -7.66 -0.48 -56.72
N GLY A 42 -8.37 0.50 -57.28
CA GLY A 42 -8.90 1.64 -56.53
C GLY A 42 -9.87 1.24 -55.41
N ALA A 43 -10.78 0.30 -55.69
CA ALA A 43 -11.73 -0.20 -54.69
C ALA A 43 -11.05 -0.97 -53.54
N LEU A 44 -10.09 -1.85 -53.86
CA LEU A 44 -9.33 -2.60 -52.84
C LEU A 44 -8.51 -1.67 -51.95
N ALA A 45 -7.83 -0.70 -52.55
CA ALA A 45 -7.01 0.23 -51.80
C ALA A 45 -7.85 1.22 -50.98
N GLY A 46 -8.97 1.71 -51.52
CA GLY A 46 -9.95 2.52 -50.77
C GLY A 46 -10.56 1.75 -49.60
N GLY A 47 -10.90 0.47 -49.81
CA GLY A 47 -11.39 -0.43 -48.76
C GLY A 47 -10.35 -0.67 -47.66
N ALA A 48 -9.09 -0.89 -48.02
CA ALA A 48 -8.00 -1.06 -47.06
C ALA A 48 -7.78 0.20 -46.20
N ILE A 49 -7.83 1.39 -46.81
CA ILE A 49 -7.73 2.66 -46.08
C ILE A 49 -8.92 2.85 -45.14
N ALA A 50 -10.15 2.59 -45.60
CA ALA A 50 -11.34 2.68 -44.77
C ALA A 50 -11.28 1.71 -43.58
N ALA A 51 -10.79 0.49 -43.79
CA ALA A 51 -10.58 -0.50 -42.73
C ALA A 51 -9.53 -0.05 -41.70
N LEU A 52 -8.38 0.47 -42.15
CA LEU A 52 -7.34 1.02 -41.26
C LEU A 52 -7.83 2.23 -40.46
N TYR A 53 -8.61 3.11 -41.09
CA TYR A 53 -9.23 4.24 -40.41
C TYR A 53 -10.27 3.80 -39.38
N GLY A 54 -11.09 2.80 -39.71
CA GLY A 54 -12.04 2.18 -38.78
C GLY A 54 -11.32 1.57 -37.57
N LEU A 55 -10.21 0.85 -37.80
CA LEU A 55 -9.39 0.29 -36.74
C LEU A 55 -8.74 1.39 -35.87
N TRP A 56 -8.22 2.45 -36.48
CA TRP A 56 -7.63 3.58 -35.75
C TRP A 56 -8.66 4.30 -34.88
N LEU A 57 -9.87 4.54 -35.41
CA LEU A 57 -10.96 5.12 -34.63
C LEU A 57 -11.36 4.21 -33.46
N ASN A 58 -11.42 2.90 -33.68
CA ASN A 58 -11.75 1.94 -32.63
C ASN A 58 -10.67 1.92 -31.53
N ASP A 59 -9.39 1.86 -31.91
CA ASP A 59 -8.26 1.95 -30.96
C ASP A 59 -8.29 3.26 -30.17
N ARG A 60 -8.56 4.39 -30.85
CA ARG A 60 -8.64 5.69 -30.21
C ARG A 60 -9.81 5.80 -29.22
N ARG A 61 -10.97 5.24 -29.58
CA ARG A 61 -12.14 5.17 -28.68
C ARG A 61 -11.83 4.32 -27.46
N ARG A 62 -11.28 3.12 -27.67
CA ARG A 62 -10.87 2.21 -26.61
C ARG A 62 -9.93 2.87 -25.60
N ARG A 63 -8.87 3.53 -26.06
CA ARG A 63 -7.95 4.25 -25.15
C ARG A 63 -8.65 5.34 -24.35
N THR A 64 -9.55 6.09 -24.97
CA THR A 64 -10.28 7.17 -24.29
C THR A 64 -11.27 6.61 -23.26
N GLU A 65 -11.88 5.46 -23.53
CA GLU A 65 -12.76 4.75 -22.60
C GLU A 65 -11.97 4.16 -21.43
N GLU A 66 -10.82 3.52 -21.70
CA GLU A 66 -9.90 3.02 -20.67
C GLU A 66 -9.42 4.15 -19.75
N ASP A 67 -9.01 5.30 -20.30
CA ASP A 67 -8.62 6.48 -19.52
C ASP A 67 -9.78 6.98 -18.63
N ARG A 68 -11.00 7.05 -19.18
CA ARG A 68 -12.19 7.46 -18.42
C ARG A 68 -12.53 6.46 -17.32
N HIS A 69 -12.44 5.17 -17.59
CA HIS A 69 -12.68 4.13 -16.61
C HIS A 69 -11.64 4.19 -15.48
N GLU A 70 -10.38 4.46 -15.78
CA GLU A 70 -9.36 4.60 -14.73
C GLU A 70 -9.59 5.86 -13.86
N ILE A 71 -9.93 6.99 -14.47
CA ILE A 71 -10.30 8.21 -13.72
C ILE A 71 -11.50 7.94 -12.81
N GLU A 72 -12.55 7.29 -13.32
CA GLU A 72 -13.74 6.96 -12.53
C GLU A 72 -13.41 5.98 -11.40
N ARG A 73 -12.59 4.96 -11.67
CA ARG A 73 -12.12 4.02 -10.63
C ARG A 73 -11.31 4.74 -9.55
N SER A 74 -10.45 5.69 -9.92
CA SER A 74 -9.69 6.50 -8.96
C SER A 74 -10.64 7.32 -8.10
N ARG A 75 -11.61 8.01 -8.72
CA ARG A 75 -12.60 8.80 -8.00
C ARG A 75 -13.43 7.98 -7.02
N ILE A 76 -13.95 6.82 -7.43
CA ILE A 76 -14.70 5.91 -6.55
C ILE A 76 -13.82 5.44 -5.37
N SER A 77 -12.53 5.25 -5.62
CA SER A 77 -11.56 4.85 -4.60
C SER A 77 -11.32 5.95 -3.57
N ASP A 78 -11.17 7.20 -4.03
CA ASP A 78 -11.04 8.39 -3.18
C ASP A 78 -12.31 8.63 -2.35
N GLU A 79 -13.49 8.52 -2.96
CA GLU A 79 -14.77 8.65 -2.26
C GLU A 79 -14.93 7.56 -1.19
N ARG A 80 -14.59 6.29 -1.51
CA ARG A 80 -14.61 5.19 -0.53
C ARG A 80 -13.58 5.40 0.59
N PHE A 81 -12.39 5.91 0.27
CA PHE A 81 -11.38 6.25 1.27
C PHE A 81 -11.93 7.31 2.21
N ALA A 82 -12.38 8.45 1.69
CA ALA A 82 -12.95 9.54 2.47
C ALA A 82 -14.12 9.08 3.34
N LYS A 83 -15.04 8.28 2.80
CA LYS A 83 -16.16 7.74 3.57
C LYS A 83 -15.71 6.81 4.69
N SER A 84 -14.68 6.00 4.45
CA SER A 84 -14.14 5.11 5.49
C SER A 84 -13.46 5.92 6.59
N ILE A 85 -12.76 7.03 6.27
CA ILE A 85 -12.20 7.93 7.27
C ILE A 85 -13.30 8.58 8.13
N GLU A 86 -14.39 9.04 7.53
CA GLU A 86 -15.55 9.57 8.26
C GLU A 86 -16.13 8.52 9.22
N LEU A 87 -16.31 7.28 8.75
CA LEU A 87 -16.86 6.17 9.54
C LEU A 87 -15.93 5.71 10.68
N LEU A 88 -14.62 5.94 10.60
CA LEU A 88 -13.68 5.69 11.71
C LEU A 88 -13.95 6.59 12.93
N GLY A 89 -14.60 7.74 12.73
CA GLY A 89 -15.03 8.65 13.80
C GLY A 89 -16.36 8.27 14.45
N ASN A 90 -17.01 7.18 14.00
CA ASN A 90 -18.31 6.78 14.52
C ASN A 90 -18.22 6.18 15.94
N GLU A 91 -19.19 6.47 16.80
CA GLU A 91 -19.26 5.93 18.18
C GLU A 91 -19.46 4.41 18.21
N ALA A 92 -20.06 3.82 17.17
CA ALA A 92 -20.31 2.39 17.11
C ALA A 92 -19.06 1.59 16.70
N ASP A 93 -18.63 0.70 17.59
CA ASP A 93 -17.44 -0.13 17.44
C ASP A 93 -17.43 -0.92 16.11
N GLN A 94 -18.56 -1.57 15.76
CA GLN A 94 -18.68 -2.32 14.51
C GLN A 94 -18.54 -1.47 13.25
N VAL A 95 -18.96 -0.20 13.30
CA VAL A 95 -18.84 0.72 12.17
C VAL A 95 -17.38 1.10 11.96
N ARG A 96 -16.63 1.37 13.04
CA ARG A 96 -15.19 1.62 12.98
C ARG A 96 -14.42 0.42 12.41
N VAL A 97 -14.74 -0.80 12.88
CA VAL A 97 -14.14 -2.03 12.35
C VAL A 97 -14.45 -2.21 10.86
N GLY A 98 -15.71 -2.01 10.45
CA GLY A 98 -16.12 -2.06 9.04
C GLY A 98 -15.34 -1.06 8.17
N ALA A 99 -15.14 0.16 8.67
CA ALA A 99 -14.34 1.18 8.00
C ALA A 99 -12.87 0.76 7.84
N MET A 100 -12.24 0.19 8.87
CA MET A 100 -10.87 -0.34 8.77
C MET A 100 -10.76 -1.44 7.71
N HIS A 101 -11.73 -2.35 7.63
CA HIS A 101 -11.76 -3.40 6.61
C HIS A 101 -11.94 -2.84 5.19
N SER A 102 -12.75 -1.78 5.03
CA SER A 102 -12.89 -1.06 3.76
C SER A 102 -11.56 -0.43 3.32
N LEU A 103 -10.86 0.25 4.24
CA LEU A 103 -9.53 0.83 3.99
C LEU A 103 -8.50 -0.25 3.63
N ALA A 104 -8.46 -1.36 4.36
CA ALA A 104 -7.57 -2.47 4.04
C ALA A 104 -7.90 -3.12 2.70
N GLY A 105 -9.19 -3.20 2.34
CA GLY A 105 -9.63 -3.61 1.01
C GLY A 105 -9.05 -2.71 -0.08
N LEU A 106 -9.12 -1.39 0.13
CA LEU A 106 -8.55 -0.41 -0.78
C LEU A 106 -7.04 -0.60 -0.94
N ALA A 107 -6.29 -0.68 0.17
CA ALA A 107 -4.84 -0.92 0.17
C ALA A 107 -4.41 -2.21 -0.54
N ARG A 108 -5.24 -3.27 -0.51
CA ARG A 108 -4.97 -4.50 -1.26
C ARG A 108 -5.11 -4.30 -2.76
N THR A 109 -6.17 -3.62 -3.19
CA THR A 109 -6.50 -3.44 -4.62
C THR A 109 -5.74 -2.31 -5.29
N ARG A 110 -5.30 -1.31 -4.52
CA ARG A 110 -4.65 -0.08 -4.99
C ARG A 110 -3.38 0.20 -4.18
N PRO A 111 -2.21 -0.22 -4.69
CA PRO A 111 -0.94 -0.09 -3.98
C PRO A 111 -0.62 1.32 -3.49
N GLU A 112 -1.07 2.35 -4.22
CA GLU A 112 -0.89 3.76 -3.91
C GLU A 112 -1.53 4.18 -2.56
N TYR A 113 -2.56 3.47 -2.08
CA TYR A 113 -3.17 3.76 -0.77
C TYR A 113 -2.50 3.02 0.39
N ARG A 114 -1.58 2.09 0.16
CA ARG A 114 -1.06 1.21 1.22
C ARG A 114 -0.41 2.00 2.35
N GLN A 115 0.46 2.95 2.03
CA GLN A 115 1.13 3.77 3.04
C GLN A 115 0.11 4.63 3.79
N THR A 116 -0.76 5.34 3.09
CA THR A 116 -1.77 6.22 3.71
C THR A 116 -2.72 5.44 4.61
N VAL A 117 -3.16 4.24 4.20
CA VAL A 117 -3.99 3.37 5.04
C VAL A 117 -3.24 2.92 6.28
N LEU A 118 -1.97 2.51 6.16
CA LEU A 118 -1.13 2.20 7.33
C LEU A 118 -1.00 3.40 8.26
N ASP A 119 -0.77 4.60 7.74
CA ASP A 119 -0.66 5.83 8.52
C ASP A 119 -1.96 6.12 9.31
N VAL A 120 -3.12 5.88 8.70
CA VAL A 120 -4.43 6.02 9.36
C VAL A 120 -4.62 4.98 10.46
N LEU A 121 -4.30 3.71 10.22
CA LEU A 121 -4.41 2.65 11.23
C LEU A 121 -3.43 2.91 12.39
N CYS A 122 -2.20 3.32 12.09
CA CYS A 122 -1.22 3.76 13.06
C CYS A 122 -1.72 4.98 13.86
N ALA A 123 -2.29 5.99 13.21
CA ALA A 123 -2.88 7.14 13.88
C ALA A 123 -4.03 6.75 14.82
N TYR A 124 -4.88 5.80 14.40
CA TYR A 124 -5.94 5.26 15.25
C TYR A 124 -5.37 4.62 16.52
N LEU A 125 -4.33 3.78 16.40
CA LEU A 125 -3.68 3.11 17.52
C LEU A 125 -2.95 4.08 18.47
N ARG A 126 -2.46 5.20 17.95
CA ARG A 126 -1.83 6.28 18.74
C ARG A 126 -2.81 7.14 19.52
N ARG A 127 -4.13 7.01 19.33
CA ARG A 127 -5.11 7.70 20.19
C ARG A 127 -4.91 7.24 21.64
N PRO A 128 -5.14 8.11 22.64
CA PRO A 128 -5.10 7.70 24.03
C PRO A 128 -5.98 6.48 24.29
N PHE A 129 -5.46 5.54 25.06
CA PHE A 129 -6.15 4.29 25.38
C PHE A 129 -5.79 3.87 26.80
N ASP A 130 -6.81 3.76 27.62
CA ASP A 130 -6.67 3.24 28.96
C ASP A 130 -7.36 1.87 29.03
N HIS A 131 -6.71 0.92 29.69
CA HIS A 131 -7.21 -0.45 29.80
C HIS A 131 -6.62 -1.11 31.05
N PRO A 132 -7.37 -2.00 31.74
CA PRO A 132 -6.86 -2.75 32.91
C PRO A 132 -5.57 -3.57 32.68
N LYS A 133 -5.17 -3.73 31.42
CA LYS A 133 -3.96 -4.47 31.03
C LYS A 133 -2.70 -3.62 31.08
N PHE A 134 -2.84 -2.30 31.11
CA PHE A 134 -1.73 -1.38 31.29
C PHE A 134 -1.75 -0.86 32.72
N PRO A 135 -0.59 -0.55 33.31
CA PRO A 135 -0.52 0.21 34.54
C PRO A 135 -1.30 1.52 34.39
N SER A 136 -2.38 1.66 35.15
CA SER A 136 -3.23 2.84 35.15
C SER A 136 -3.66 3.20 36.57
N LYS A 137 -3.80 4.50 36.82
CA LYS A 137 -4.36 5.03 38.07
C LYS A 137 -5.90 5.02 38.07
N THR A 138 -6.51 4.69 36.94
CA THR A 138 -7.96 4.65 36.78
C THR A 138 -8.55 3.54 37.65
N ARG A 139 -9.61 3.89 38.40
CA ARG A 139 -10.41 2.91 39.14
C ARG A 139 -11.44 2.31 38.18
N TRP A 140 -11.32 1.02 37.93
CA TRP A 140 -12.19 0.28 37.02
C TRP A 140 -13.46 -0.19 37.73
N ASN A 141 -14.59 -0.05 37.05
CA ASN A 141 -15.84 -0.73 37.36
C ASN A 141 -16.26 -1.59 36.16
N LYS A 142 -17.28 -2.45 36.31
CA LYS A 142 -17.71 -3.37 35.25
C LYS A 142 -18.06 -2.69 33.93
N GLU A 143 -18.64 -1.49 33.97
CA GLU A 143 -19.06 -0.76 32.77
C GLU A 143 -17.87 -0.15 32.02
N THR A 144 -16.98 0.54 32.74
CA THR A 144 -15.74 1.12 32.19
C THR A 144 -14.79 0.06 31.65
N GLU A 145 -14.68 -1.09 32.33
CA GLU A 145 -13.91 -2.24 31.86
C GLU A 145 -14.50 -2.81 30.56
N ALA A 146 -15.82 -3.01 30.51
CA ALA A 146 -16.49 -3.46 29.30
C ALA A 146 -16.30 -2.47 28.13
N ALA A 147 -16.32 -1.16 28.39
CA ALA A 147 -16.04 -0.15 27.37
C ALA A 147 -14.59 -0.19 26.87
N ALA A 148 -13.62 -0.33 27.77
CA ALA A 148 -12.21 -0.46 27.40
C ALA A 148 -11.96 -1.74 26.60
N GLU A 149 -12.60 -2.86 26.94
CA GLU A 149 -12.46 -4.12 26.20
C GLU A 149 -13.10 -4.01 24.80
N ARG A 150 -14.23 -3.32 24.65
CA ARG A 150 -14.81 -3.06 23.32
C ARG A 150 -13.84 -2.27 22.43
N GLU A 151 -13.26 -1.18 22.94
CA GLU A 151 -12.26 -0.41 22.18
C GLU A 151 -10.99 -1.23 21.90
N ARG A 152 -10.58 -2.10 22.84
CA ARG A 152 -9.46 -3.04 22.63
C ARG A 152 -9.71 -3.97 21.45
N LEU A 153 -10.94 -4.48 21.28
CA LEU A 153 -11.31 -5.33 20.14
C LEU A 153 -11.25 -4.57 18.81
N VAL A 154 -11.66 -3.30 18.78
CA VAL A 154 -11.51 -2.45 17.59
C VAL A 154 -10.03 -2.24 17.24
N ARG A 155 -9.19 -1.93 18.24
CA ARG A 155 -7.74 -1.74 18.06
C ARG A 155 -7.03 -2.99 17.56
N ARG A 156 -7.43 -4.17 18.04
CA ARG A 156 -6.93 -5.46 17.53
C ARG A 156 -7.20 -5.67 16.04
N ALA A 157 -8.31 -5.12 15.52
CA ALA A 157 -8.57 -5.15 14.09
C ALA A 157 -7.52 -4.32 13.34
N ALA A 158 -7.19 -3.11 13.81
CA ALA A 158 -6.13 -2.29 13.24
C ALA A 158 -4.75 -2.98 13.30
N GLU A 159 -4.37 -3.54 14.46
CA GLU A 159 -3.11 -4.31 14.63
C GLU A 159 -3.00 -5.45 13.61
N ARG A 160 -4.09 -6.21 13.42
CA ARG A 160 -4.14 -7.32 12.44
C ARG A 160 -4.03 -6.80 11.01
N LEU A 161 -4.77 -5.75 10.68
CA LEU A 161 -4.82 -5.21 9.32
C LEU A 161 -3.50 -4.55 8.91
N ILE A 162 -2.76 -3.94 9.85
CA ILE A 162 -1.40 -3.45 9.60
C ILE A 162 -0.52 -4.58 9.06
N ARG A 163 -0.49 -5.73 9.75
CA ARG A 163 0.25 -6.91 9.30
C ARG A 163 -0.22 -7.40 7.93
N ASP A 164 -1.53 -7.46 7.71
CA ASP A 164 -2.11 -7.98 6.47
C ASP A 164 -1.82 -7.08 5.25
N ILE A 165 -1.58 -5.78 5.45
CA ILE A 165 -1.23 -4.82 4.38
C ILE A 165 0.27 -4.85 4.06
N LEU A 166 1.12 -5.13 5.05
CA LEU A 166 2.57 -5.13 4.88
C LEU A 166 3.02 -6.23 3.90
N PRO A 167 3.99 -5.93 3.02
CA PRO A 167 4.54 -6.92 2.11
C PRO A 167 5.21 -8.07 2.89
N HIS A 168 5.23 -9.26 2.30
CA HIS A 168 5.94 -10.39 2.88
C HIS A 168 7.46 -10.19 2.76
N ALA A 169 8.22 -10.73 3.71
CA ALA A 169 9.67 -10.88 3.60
C ALA A 169 10.06 -11.59 2.29
N GLY A 170 11.18 -11.19 1.69
CA GLY A 170 11.68 -11.75 0.41
C GLY A 170 10.97 -11.22 -0.85
N THR A 171 9.91 -10.43 -0.74
CA THR A 171 9.28 -9.78 -1.90
C THR A 171 10.09 -8.58 -2.38
N THR A 172 10.04 -8.28 -3.68
CA THR A 172 10.58 -7.02 -4.24
C THR A 172 9.53 -5.91 -4.22
N GLY A 173 9.95 -4.66 -4.42
CA GLY A 173 9.06 -3.49 -4.47
C GLY A 173 9.19 -2.56 -3.26
N PRO A 174 8.36 -1.50 -3.19
CA PRO A 174 8.49 -0.46 -2.18
C PRO A 174 8.26 -1.01 -0.77
N THR A 175 9.00 -0.45 0.19
CA THR A 175 8.80 -0.75 1.61
C THR A 175 7.86 0.30 2.22
N LEU A 176 7.14 -0.12 3.25
CA LEU A 176 6.13 0.71 3.92
C LEU A 176 6.57 1.00 5.35
N SER A 177 6.24 2.19 5.83
CA SER A 177 6.68 2.68 7.14
C SER A 177 5.55 2.61 8.17
N LEU A 178 5.90 2.40 9.43
CA LEU A 178 4.97 2.35 10.57
C LEU A 178 5.39 3.36 11.63
N ASN A 179 4.48 4.28 11.98
CA ASN A 179 4.64 5.17 13.13
C ASN A 179 3.65 4.80 14.24
N LEU A 180 4.13 4.05 15.22
CA LEU A 180 3.40 3.63 16.40
C LEU A 180 3.91 4.34 17.67
N SER A 181 4.59 5.48 17.50
CA SER A 181 5.09 6.25 18.64
C SER A 181 3.92 6.71 19.52
N ASP A 182 4.09 6.64 20.83
CA ASP A 182 3.06 6.94 21.85
C ASP A 182 1.83 5.99 21.84
N ALA A 183 1.85 4.91 21.04
CA ALA A 183 0.74 3.96 21.01
C ALA A 183 0.71 3.04 22.25
N ARG A 184 -0.49 2.60 22.60
CA ARG A 184 -0.71 1.48 23.54
C ARG A 184 -1.31 0.30 22.78
N LEU A 185 -0.52 -0.76 22.66
CA LEU A 185 -0.83 -1.93 21.84
C LEU A 185 -1.13 -3.13 22.71
N ASP A 186 -2.17 -3.89 22.39
CA ASP A 186 -2.36 -5.20 23.03
C ASP A 186 -1.23 -6.14 22.58
N LYS A 187 -0.92 -6.10 21.28
CA LYS A 187 0.15 -6.86 20.63
C LYS A 187 0.45 -6.30 19.25
N LEU A 188 1.66 -6.56 18.76
CA LEU A 188 2.02 -6.31 17.36
C LEU A 188 2.79 -7.51 16.82
N GLY A 189 2.20 -8.18 15.83
CA GLY A 189 2.85 -9.30 15.15
C GLY A 189 3.17 -8.94 13.71
N LEU A 190 4.45 -8.91 13.37
CA LEU A 190 4.97 -8.63 12.04
C LEU A 190 5.67 -9.87 11.44
N LEU A 191 5.27 -11.06 11.89
CA LEU A 191 5.77 -12.35 11.42
C LEU A 191 5.89 -12.40 9.89
N GLY A 192 7.11 -12.60 9.40
CA GLY A 192 7.42 -12.74 7.98
C GLY A 192 7.08 -11.52 7.14
N ARG A 193 7.05 -10.31 7.72
CA ARG A 193 6.75 -9.06 7.02
C ARG A 193 8.01 -8.26 6.72
N ARG A 194 7.98 -7.55 5.60
CA ARG A 194 9.00 -6.58 5.22
C ARG A 194 8.50 -5.17 5.54
N VAL A 195 9.29 -4.44 6.31
CA VAL A 195 8.98 -3.08 6.77
C VAL A 195 10.13 -2.16 6.35
N GLY A 196 9.77 -0.94 5.97
CA GLY A 196 10.69 0.15 5.75
C GLY A 196 11.19 0.67 7.09
N TRP A 197 10.71 1.85 7.46
CA TRP A 197 10.95 2.42 8.77
C TRP A 197 9.90 1.95 9.80
N LEU A 198 10.33 1.59 11.00
CA LEU A 198 9.43 1.30 12.13
C LEU A 198 9.88 2.13 13.33
N GLY A 199 9.05 3.10 13.70
CA GLY A 199 9.21 3.85 14.95
C GLY A 199 8.03 3.60 15.87
N ALA A 200 8.32 3.20 17.10
CA ALA A 200 7.34 3.08 18.16
C ALA A 200 7.88 3.68 19.46
N ASP A 201 8.55 4.84 19.37
CA ASP A 201 9.12 5.49 20.54
C ASP A 201 8.01 5.84 21.55
N ARG A 202 8.26 5.65 22.85
CA ARG A 202 7.29 5.83 23.94
C ARG A 202 6.02 4.96 23.82
N CYS A 203 6.10 3.87 23.05
CA CYS A 203 5.03 2.87 22.95
C CYS A 203 5.00 1.97 24.19
N GLU A 204 3.81 1.45 24.49
CA GLU A 204 3.62 0.45 25.53
C GLU A 204 2.87 -0.76 24.96
N VAL A 205 3.46 -1.95 25.10
CA VAL A 205 2.96 -3.20 24.53
C VAL A 205 2.59 -4.17 25.64
N ALA A 206 1.32 -4.56 25.72
CA ALA A 206 0.82 -5.40 26.81
C ALA A 206 1.28 -6.87 26.69
N SER A 207 1.15 -7.49 25.51
CA SER A 207 1.35 -8.94 25.37
C SER A 207 2.66 -9.28 24.67
N TYR A 208 2.85 -8.85 23.43
CA TYR A 208 4.07 -9.16 22.68
C TYR A 208 4.31 -8.23 21.50
N LEU A 209 5.58 -8.08 21.15
CA LEU A 209 6.06 -7.60 19.86
C LEU A 209 6.80 -8.76 19.19
N ASP A 210 6.22 -9.28 18.11
CA ASP A 210 6.74 -10.45 17.39
C ASP A 210 7.26 -10.00 16.03
N LEU A 211 8.57 -10.10 15.85
CA LEU A 211 9.31 -9.78 14.63
C LEU A 211 9.91 -11.04 13.98
N THR A 212 9.39 -12.22 14.31
CA THR A 212 9.88 -13.48 13.76
C THR A 212 9.91 -13.41 12.23
N ASP A 213 11.03 -13.76 11.60
CA ASP A 213 11.22 -13.70 10.14
C ASP A 213 10.98 -12.31 9.50
N ALA A 214 10.89 -11.23 10.29
CA ALA A 214 10.64 -9.90 9.77
C ALA A 214 11.91 -9.29 9.16
N GLN A 215 11.74 -8.55 8.07
CA GLN A 215 12.82 -7.82 7.40
C GLN A 215 12.62 -6.33 7.55
N ILE A 216 13.47 -5.67 8.35
CA ILE A 216 13.43 -4.23 8.58
C ILE A 216 14.55 -3.56 7.77
N SER A 217 14.16 -2.96 6.65
CA SER A 217 15.07 -2.34 5.68
C SER A 217 15.43 -0.88 6.00
N GLY A 218 14.62 -0.22 6.82
CA GLY A 218 14.83 1.15 7.31
C GLY A 218 15.22 1.17 8.79
N LYS A 219 15.22 2.36 9.39
CA LYS A 219 15.55 2.48 10.83
C LYS A 219 14.47 1.80 11.67
N PHE A 220 14.90 1.19 12.76
CA PHE A 220 14.05 0.60 13.78
C PHE A 220 14.27 1.32 15.11
N SER A 221 13.21 1.88 15.69
CA SER A 221 13.30 2.67 16.92
C SER A 221 12.23 2.25 17.92
N LEU A 222 12.68 1.78 19.09
CA LEU A 222 11.87 1.47 20.27
C LEU A 222 12.42 2.23 21.49
N LYS A 223 12.60 3.54 21.37
CA LYS A 223 13.12 4.34 22.47
C LYS A 223 12.06 4.56 23.53
N ASP A 224 12.41 4.46 24.81
CA ASP A 224 11.49 4.66 25.93
C ASP A 224 10.25 3.73 25.86
N VAL A 225 10.42 2.54 25.28
CA VAL A 225 9.33 1.56 25.11
C VAL A 225 9.26 0.62 26.28
N THR A 226 8.03 0.28 26.70
CA THR A 226 7.79 -0.80 27.66
C THR A 226 7.03 -1.94 27.00
N ILE A 227 7.62 -3.12 26.97
CA ILE A 227 6.99 -4.37 26.52
C ILE A 227 6.78 -5.25 27.75
N HIS A 228 5.54 -5.36 28.23
CA HIS A 228 5.23 -6.12 29.44
C HIS A 228 5.40 -7.63 29.27
N GLY A 229 5.22 -8.13 28.04
CA GLY A 229 5.45 -9.53 27.70
C GLY A 229 6.71 -9.74 26.88
N THR A 230 6.59 -10.39 25.73
CA THR A 230 7.74 -10.87 24.94
C THR A 230 8.12 -9.92 23.80
N LEU A 231 9.42 -9.81 23.56
CA LEU A 231 9.99 -9.31 22.32
C LEU A 231 10.64 -10.49 21.61
N ASP A 232 10.05 -10.92 20.49
CA ASP A 232 10.57 -12.03 19.69
C ASP A 232 11.29 -11.48 18.45
N LEU A 233 12.57 -11.84 18.31
CA LEU A 233 13.46 -11.40 17.23
C LEU A 233 13.91 -12.57 16.36
N THR A 234 13.30 -13.75 16.51
CA THR A 234 13.74 -14.99 15.85
C THR A 234 13.85 -14.81 14.34
N ARG A 235 15.08 -14.91 13.80
CA ARG A 235 15.40 -14.72 12.38
C ARG A 235 14.97 -13.36 11.81
N ALA A 236 14.78 -12.35 12.67
CA ALA A 236 14.57 -10.98 12.23
C ALA A 236 15.88 -10.43 11.63
N SER A 237 15.78 -9.63 10.57
CA SER A 237 16.94 -8.96 9.97
C SER A 237 16.77 -7.44 9.96
N PHE A 238 17.77 -6.73 10.45
CA PHE A 238 17.79 -5.27 10.51
C PHE A 238 18.93 -4.73 9.64
N GLU A 239 18.58 -4.09 8.53
CA GLU A 239 19.56 -3.61 7.53
C GLU A 239 20.15 -2.23 7.88
N ARG A 240 19.57 -1.54 8.86
CA ARG A 240 19.94 -0.18 9.27
C ARG A 240 19.98 -0.09 10.79
N LYS A 241 20.34 1.10 11.28
CA LYS A 241 20.41 1.43 12.70
C LYS A 241 19.15 0.99 13.48
N VAL A 242 19.42 0.29 14.58
CA VAL A 242 18.44 -0.15 15.58
C VAL A 242 18.69 0.62 16.87
N SER A 243 17.67 1.31 17.37
CA SER A 243 17.71 2.07 18.62
C SER A 243 16.70 1.51 19.61
N LEU A 244 17.20 0.99 20.72
CA LEU A 244 16.42 0.38 21.82
C LEU A 244 16.74 1.07 23.15
N ASP A 245 17.09 2.35 23.09
CA ASP A 245 17.47 3.15 24.25
C ASP A 245 16.29 3.21 25.25
N HIS A 246 16.57 2.93 26.52
CA HIS A 246 15.57 2.86 27.60
C HIS A 246 14.45 1.83 27.38
N LEU A 247 14.64 0.86 26.48
CA LEU A 247 13.70 -0.24 26.29
C LEU A 247 13.60 -1.09 27.57
N VAL A 248 12.38 -1.38 28.02
CA VAL A 248 12.10 -2.32 29.11
C VAL A 248 11.30 -3.49 28.56
N VAL A 249 11.78 -4.72 28.79
CA VAL A 249 11.07 -5.95 28.39
C VAL A 249 10.79 -6.82 29.62
N GLY A 250 9.57 -7.32 29.77
CA GLY A 250 9.14 -8.13 30.91
C GLY A 250 9.56 -9.60 30.85
N LYS A 251 10.00 -10.08 29.69
CA LYS A 251 10.49 -11.45 29.46
C LYS A 251 11.90 -11.44 28.86
N PRO A 252 12.69 -12.51 29.07
CA PRO A 252 14.02 -12.62 28.47
C PRO A 252 13.97 -12.48 26.95
N VAL A 253 14.97 -11.80 26.38
CA VAL A 253 15.10 -11.57 24.93
C VAL A 253 16.38 -12.24 24.44
N ASP A 254 16.28 -12.97 23.34
CA ASP A 254 17.44 -13.54 22.67
C ASP A 254 17.79 -12.67 21.45
N PHE A 255 18.93 -11.97 21.50
CA PHE A 255 19.42 -11.16 20.40
C PHE A 255 20.29 -11.96 19.41
N SER A 256 20.79 -13.13 19.82
CA SER A 256 21.67 -13.97 18.99
C SER A 256 20.94 -14.60 17.79
N VAL A 257 19.62 -14.72 17.89
CA VAL A 257 18.75 -15.26 16.84
C VAL A 257 18.37 -14.24 15.77
N ALA A 258 18.83 -13.00 15.88
CA ALA A 258 18.56 -11.93 14.94
C ALA A 258 19.84 -11.45 14.24
N THR A 259 19.69 -10.91 13.03
CA THR A 259 20.81 -10.33 12.27
C THR A 259 20.73 -8.81 12.31
N PHE A 260 21.81 -8.16 12.72
CA PHE A 260 21.94 -6.71 12.73
C PHE A 260 23.08 -6.27 11.82
N ALA A 261 22.82 -5.32 10.92
CA ALA A 261 23.86 -4.72 10.08
C ALA A 261 24.91 -3.98 10.92
N GLU A 262 24.49 -3.40 12.04
CA GLU A 262 25.31 -2.70 13.02
C GLU A 262 24.79 -3.05 14.42
N PRO A 263 25.62 -3.11 15.48
CA PRO A 263 25.16 -3.36 16.84
C PRO A 263 24.05 -2.39 17.27
N PRO A 264 22.94 -2.87 17.88
CA PRO A 264 21.85 -1.99 18.30
C PRO A 264 22.28 -1.13 19.49
N SER A 265 21.76 0.10 19.54
CA SER A 265 21.92 0.97 20.70
C SER A 265 21.01 0.51 21.83
N LEU A 266 21.57 0.32 23.03
CA LEU A 266 20.92 -0.26 24.21
C LEU A 266 21.09 0.63 25.46
N GLU A 267 21.33 1.92 25.28
CA GLU A 267 21.59 2.83 26.39
C GLU A 267 20.41 2.83 27.37
N GLY A 268 20.66 2.52 28.65
CA GLY A 268 19.61 2.50 29.68
C GLY A 268 18.54 1.40 29.52
N ALA A 269 18.70 0.47 28.58
CA ALA A 269 17.77 -0.64 28.38
C ALA A 269 17.79 -1.62 29.56
N LYS A 270 16.64 -2.23 29.87
CA LYS A 270 16.45 -3.16 30.98
C LYS A 270 15.85 -4.47 30.47
N PHE A 271 16.64 -5.54 30.61
CA PHE A 271 16.23 -6.89 30.24
C PHE A 271 16.26 -7.82 31.47
N PRO A 272 15.37 -8.82 31.54
CA PRO A 272 15.40 -9.81 32.61
C PRO A 272 16.62 -10.72 32.52
N SER A 273 16.97 -11.38 33.63
CA SER A 273 18.00 -12.43 33.66
C SER A 273 17.70 -13.53 32.65
N GLY A 274 18.72 -13.99 31.93
CA GLY A 274 18.59 -14.99 30.86
C GLY A 274 18.42 -14.40 29.46
N SER A 275 18.46 -13.07 29.31
CA SER A 275 18.55 -12.43 28.00
C SER A 275 19.96 -12.53 27.44
N THR A 276 20.10 -12.77 26.14
CA THR A 276 21.39 -12.74 25.43
C THR A 276 21.57 -11.34 24.82
N LEU A 277 22.74 -10.73 24.92
CA LEU A 277 22.95 -9.38 24.38
C LEU A 277 23.71 -9.45 23.05
N PRO A 278 23.54 -8.45 22.16
CA PRO A 278 24.32 -8.40 20.93
C PRO A 278 25.82 -8.32 21.24
N GLY A 279 26.59 -9.27 20.73
CA GLY A 279 28.04 -9.31 20.89
C GLY A 279 28.54 -9.86 22.23
N SER A 280 27.67 -10.47 23.06
CA SER A 280 28.06 -11.28 24.23
C SER A 280 28.41 -12.71 23.85
#